data_AF-A0A7Z9KZ27-F1
#
_entry.id   AF-A0A7Z9KZ27-F1
#
_cell.length_a   1.000
_cell.length_b   1.000
_cell.length_c   1.000
_cell.angle_alpha   90.00
_cell.angle_beta   90.00
_cell.angle_gamma   90.00
#
_symmetry.space_group_name_H-M   'P 1'
#
loop_
_entity.id
_entity.type
_entity.pdbx_description
1 polymer ?
#
loop_
_entity_poly.entity_id
_entity_poly.type
_entity_poly.pdbx_seq_one_letter_code
_entity_poly.pdbx_strand_id
1 'polypeptide(L)'
;MKRLQSLFFLITLGQVVVVGQSFQKNLEMATALQVKALNPVADSLFYITVVDPQYGINIYENLNYRLGGDSSRTDKKGYAARGWIEDYYPGGSVLHRGYYTGGHLKVYKNHYPDGTIERSYRTMDNYRSSMEIFYADGTLKSRVLYSEGVPMKWEDFYPSGKLEYTEEFNKTLDYYLAKKSFHTNGKLDESLLLVKESKHLYESKKFSDSGMLEKKGKVVFNESEFDYRKIGKWSIYDTAGRLVKEEFYVDGVLDKEKSL
;
A
#
# COMPACT_ATOMS: atom_id res chain seq x y z
N MET A 1 10.85 42.67 -69.20
CA MET A 1 11.56 42.49 -70.49
C MET A 1 11.71 41.00 -70.80
N LYS A 2 11.21 40.64 -72.00
CA LYS A 2 11.42 39.46 -72.87
C LYS A 2 12.42 38.32 -72.46
N ARG A 3 11.87 37.09 -72.43
CA ARG A 3 12.25 35.78 -73.06
C ARG A 3 13.72 35.40 -73.38
N LEU A 4 14.07 34.13 -73.06
CA LEU A 4 14.53 33.01 -73.94
C LEU A 4 14.69 31.71 -73.08
N GLN A 5 13.93 30.59 -73.21
CA GLN A 5 14.07 29.37 -74.06
C GLN A 5 15.51 28.83 -74.24
N SER A 6 15.88 27.54 -74.07
CA SER A 6 15.30 26.22 -74.44
C SER A 6 15.88 25.09 -73.54
N LEU A 7 15.13 24.13 -72.99
CA LEU A 7 14.72 22.78 -73.49
C LEU A 7 15.80 21.89 -74.13
N PHE A 8 16.13 20.75 -73.50
CA PHE A 8 16.25 19.41 -74.10
C PHE A 8 15.99 18.32 -73.05
N PHE A 9 15.21 17.31 -73.44
CA PHE A 9 14.76 16.15 -72.67
C PHE A 9 15.72 14.98 -72.87
N LEU A 10 15.99 14.18 -71.84
CA LEU A 10 16.28 12.75 -72.00
C LEU A 10 15.75 11.97 -70.79
N ILE A 11 14.83 11.05 -71.05
CA ILE A 11 14.28 10.07 -70.10
C ILE A 11 15.20 8.85 -70.11
N THR A 12 15.58 8.37 -68.92
CA THR A 12 15.83 6.93 -68.70
C THR A 12 15.23 6.51 -67.37
N LEU A 13 14.47 5.43 -67.44
CA LEU A 13 13.76 4.74 -66.36
C LEU A 13 14.67 4.22 -65.26
N GLY A 14 14.13 4.20 -64.04
CA GLY A 14 14.34 3.07 -63.13
C GLY A 14 14.94 3.44 -61.77
N GLN A 15 14.10 3.82 -60.81
CA GLN A 15 14.25 3.35 -59.43
C GLN A 15 12.86 3.12 -58.81
N VAL A 16 12.50 1.85 -58.71
CA VAL A 16 11.46 1.35 -57.82
C VAL A 16 11.96 1.61 -56.39
N VAL A 17 11.37 2.57 -55.70
CA VAL A 17 11.54 2.68 -54.24
C VAL A 17 10.76 1.51 -53.64
N VAL A 18 11.47 0.57 -53.03
CA VAL A 18 10.90 -0.57 -52.32
C VAL A 18 10.17 -0.05 -51.07
N VAL A 19 8.86 0.21 -51.20
CA VAL A 19 7.93 0.45 -50.07
C VAL A 19 7.46 -0.89 -49.47
N GLY A 20 8.37 -1.87 -49.37
CA GLY A 20 8.04 -3.24 -48.96
C GLY A 20 8.42 -3.58 -47.51
N GLN A 21 9.50 -2.98 -46.98
CA GLN A 21 10.06 -3.43 -45.69
C GLN A 21 9.47 -2.73 -44.46
N SER A 22 8.91 -1.53 -44.58
CA SER A 22 8.27 -0.86 -43.43
C SER A 22 6.85 -1.35 -43.15
N PHE A 23 6.13 -1.79 -44.19
CA PHE A 23 4.76 -2.28 -44.04
C PHE A 23 4.73 -3.71 -43.48
N GLN A 24 5.62 -4.60 -43.92
CA GLN A 24 5.76 -5.94 -43.34
C GLN A 24 6.24 -5.89 -41.89
N LYS A 25 7.17 -5.00 -41.53
CA LYS A 25 7.63 -4.86 -40.14
C LYS A 25 6.55 -4.31 -39.20
N ASN A 26 5.69 -3.42 -39.69
CA ASN A 26 4.53 -2.93 -38.94
C ASN A 26 3.40 -3.96 -38.89
N LEU A 27 3.23 -4.79 -39.92
CA LEU A 27 2.28 -5.91 -39.92
C LEU A 27 2.76 -7.06 -39.02
N GLU A 28 4.07 -7.30 -38.92
CA GLU A 28 4.69 -8.23 -37.97
C GLU A 28 4.61 -7.74 -36.52
N MET A 29 4.77 -6.43 -36.26
CA MET A 29 4.52 -5.87 -34.93
C MET A 29 3.03 -5.88 -34.55
N ALA A 30 2.13 -5.68 -35.52
CA ALA A 30 0.68 -5.79 -35.28
C ALA A 30 0.22 -7.25 -35.09
N THR A 31 0.93 -8.24 -35.66
CA THR A 31 0.66 -9.67 -35.42
C THR A 31 1.38 -10.22 -34.19
N ALA A 32 2.41 -9.54 -33.67
CA ALA A 32 3.03 -9.83 -32.37
C ALA A 32 2.19 -9.33 -31.18
N LEU A 33 1.29 -8.36 -31.39
CA LEU A 33 0.19 -8.03 -30.48
C LEU A 33 -1.04 -8.86 -30.86
N GLN A 34 -0.94 -10.17 -30.70
CA GLN A 34 -2.12 -11.02 -30.69
C GLN A 34 -2.89 -10.67 -29.41
N VAL A 35 -3.81 -9.69 -29.50
CA VAL A 35 -4.80 -9.43 -28.45
C VAL A 35 -5.60 -10.73 -28.34
N LYS A 36 -5.23 -11.55 -27.36
CA LYS A 36 -5.91 -12.80 -27.07
C LYS A 36 -7.36 -12.42 -26.79
N ALA A 37 -8.29 -12.98 -27.55
CA ALA A 37 -9.71 -12.73 -27.33
C ALA A 37 -10.03 -13.08 -25.87
N LEU A 38 -10.48 -12.08 -25.11
CA LEU A 38 -10.86 -12.24 -23.70
C LEU A 38 -11.97 -13.30 -23.62
N ASN A 39 -11.83 -14.24 -22.68
CA ASN A 39 -12.90 -15.16 -22.34
C ASN A 39 -13.54 -14.63 -21.05
N PRO A 40 -14.66 -13.89 -21.13
CA PRO A 40 -15.17 -13.12 -20.00
C PRO A 40 -15.48 -13.98 -18.77
N VAL A 41 -15.84 -15.25 -18.95
CA VAL A 41 -16.13 -16.17 -17.83
C VAL A 41 -14.83 -16.68 -17.19
N ALA A 42 -13.89 -17.17 -18.00
CA ALA A 42 -12.63 -17.69 -17.49
C ALA A 42 -11.75 -16.58 -16.88
N ASP A 43 -11.77 -15.39 -17.47
CA ASP A 43 -11.00 -14.25 -17.01
C ASP A 43 -11.57 -13.75 -15.67
N SER A 44 -12.91 -13.62 -15.55
CA SER A 44 -13.57 -13.29 -14.29
C SER A 44 -13.24 -14.26 -13.16
N LEU A 45 -13.21 -15.56 -13.46
CA LEU A 45 -12.81 -16.59 -12.48
C LEU A 45 -11.34 -16.42 -12.06
N PHE A 46 -10.42 -16.18 -13.00
CA PHE A 46 -9.03 -15.89 -12.67
C PHE A 46 -8.90 -14.65 -11.76
N TYR A 47 -9.59 -13.56 -12.09
CA TYR A 47 -9.53 -12.33 -11.29
C TYR A 47 -9.95 -12.57 -9.83
N ILE A 48 -11.06 -13.28 -9.60
CA ILE A 48 -11.54 -13.62 -8.26
C ILE A 48 -10.54 -14.50 -7.49
N THR A 49 -9.75 -15.31 -8.19
CA THR A 49 -8.72 -16.15 -7.55
C THR A 49 -7.42 -15.41 -7.19
N VAL A 50 -7.20 -14.21 -7.74
CA VAL A 50 -5.93 -13.49 -7.60
C VAL A 50 -6.08 -12.15 -6.87
N VAL A 51 -7.25 -11.51 -6.98
CA VAL A 51 -7.58 -10.25 -6.34
C VAL A 51 -8.61 -10.50 -5.25
N ASP A 52 -8.16 -10.47 -4.00
CA ASP A 52 -9.05 -10.50 -2.85
C ASP A 52 -9.75 -9.13 -2.70
N PRO A 53 -11.08 -9.07 -2.54
CA PRO A 53 -11.80 -7.79 -2.42
C PRO A 53 -11.36 -6.92 -1.22
N GLN A 54 -10.89 -7.55 -0.14
CA GLN A 54 -10.47 -6.88 1.08
C GLN A 54 -8.96 -6.61 1.07
N TYR A 55 -8.17 -7.61 0.68
CA TYR A 55 -6.71 -7.63 0.83
C TYR A 55 -5.91 -7.34 -0.46
N GLY A 56 -6.57 -7.26 -1.62
CA GLY A 56 -5.91 -7.01 -2.89
C GLY A 56 -5.14 -8.22 -3.42
N ILE A 57 -3.96 -8.00 -4.02
CA ILE A 57 -3.17 -9.07 -4.66
C ILE A 57 -2.15 -9.63 -3.65
N ASN A 58 -2.57 -10.62 -2.87
CA ASN A 58 -1.77 -11.20 -1.77
C ASN A 58 -1.02 -12.49 -2.12
N ILE A 59 -1.27 -13.10 -3.30
CA ILE A 59 -0.66 -14.38 -3.71
C ILE A 59 0.89 -14.37 -3.74
N TYR A 60 1.50 -13.19 -3.78
CA TYR A 60 2.96 -13.01 -3.79
C TYR A 60 3.58 -12.80 -2.40
N GLU A 61 2.77 -12.61 -1.35
CA GLU A 61 3.24 -12.30 0.00
C GLU A 61 4.12 -13.42 0.57
N ASN A 62 3.73 -14.68 0.36
CA ASN A 62 4.50 -15.85 0.81
C ASN A 62 5.88 -15.96 0.14
N LEU A 63 6.11 -15.27 -0.99
CA LEU A 63 7.43 -15.23 -1.65
C LEU A 63 8.32 -14.13 -1.08
N ASN A 64 7.78 -13.22 -0.26
CA ASN A 64 8.52 -12.14 0.38
C ASN A 64 9.06 -12.59 1.75
N TYR A 65 10.21 -13.25 1.73
CA TYR A 65 10.85 -13.80 2.93
C TYR A 65 11.11 -12.76 4.04
N ARG A 66 11.26 -11.48 3.70
CA ARG A 66 11.51 -10.42 4.69
C ARG A 66 10.29 -10.07 5.51
N LEU A 67 9.10 -10.37 5.01
CA LEU A 67 7.84 -10.15 5.72
C LEU A 67 7.29 -11.47 6.27
N GLY A 68 8.14 -12.48 6.45
CA GLY A 68 7.77 -13.79 7.01
C GLY A 68 7.30 -14.81 5.97
N GLY A 69 7.36 -14.51 4.66
CA GLY A 69 7.03 -15.48 3.62
C GLY A 69 7.97 -16.69 3.63
N ASP A 70 7.39 -17.89 3.59
CA ASP A 70 8.12 -19.17 3.68
C ASP A 70 8.31 -19.88 2.33
N SER A 71 7.77 -19.30 1.25
CA SER A 71 7.70 -19.93 -0.05
C SER A 71 8.83 -19.46 -0.98
N SER A 72 9.16 -20.29 -1.95
CA SER A 72 10.12 -19.97 -3.01
C SER A 72 9.52 -20.28 -4.38
N ARG A 73 9.77 -19.39 -5.33
CA ARG A 73 9.37 -19.56 -6.74
C ARG A 73 10.45 -20.33 -7.48
N THR A 74 10.05 -21.27 -8.33
CA THR A 74 10.94 -21.96 -9.27
C THR A 74 10.81 -21.40 -10.69
N ASP A 75 11.88 -21.53 -11.47
CA ASP A 75 11.88 -21.27 -12.91
C ASP A 75 11.35 -22.49 -13.70
N LYS A 76 11.27 -22.35 -15.02
CA LYS A 76 10.79 -23.43 -15.92
C LYS A 76 11.64 -24.70 -15.90
N LYS A 77 12.87 -24.63 -15.38
CA LYS A 77 13.80 -25.76 -15.27
C LYS A 77 13.77 -26.38 -13.87
N GLY A 78 12.92 -25.87 -12.97
CA GLY A 78 12.79 -26.33 -11.59
C GLY A 78 13.82 -25.75 -10.63
N TYR A 79 14.66 -24.81 -11.06
CA TYR A 79 15.61 -24.14 -10.17
C TYR A 79 14.96 -22.95 -9.47
N ALA A 80 15.49 -22.53 -8.33
CA ALA A 80 15.01 -21.34 -7.64
C ALA A 80 15.11 -20.09 -8.55
N ALA A 81 14.00 -19.37 -8.69
CA ALA A 81 13.86 -18.24 -9.59
C ALA A 81 14.89 -17.13 -9.29
N ARG A 82 15.39 -16.49 -10.35
CA ARG A 82 16.39 -15.41 -10.29
C ARG A 82 16.10 -14.35 -11.35
N GLY A 83 16.33 -13.08 -10.99
CA GLY A 83 16.16 -11.94 -11.89
C GLY A 83 14.74 -11.39 -11.93
N TRP A 84 14.47 -10.53 -12.91
CA TRP A 84 13.15 -9.95 -13.14
C TRP A 84 12.20 -10.98 -13.76
N ILE A 85 11.03 -11.12 -13.15
CA ILE A 85 9.94 -11.97 -13.65
C ILE A 85 8.66 -11.16 -13.66
N GLU A 86 7.90 -11.32 -14.75
CA GLU A 86 6.58 -10.74 -14.92
C GLU A 86 5.53 -11.84 -15.03
N ASP A 87 4.41 -11.64 -14.35
CA ASP A 87 3.19 -12.41 -14.53
C ASP A 87 2.12 -11.49 -15.12
N TYR A 88 1.22 -12.07 -15.91
CA TYR A 88 0.22 -11.33 -16.66
C TYR A 88 -1.18 -11.85 -16.37
N TYR A 89 -2.14 -10.95 -16.42
CA TYR A 89 -3.55 -11.32 -16.52
C TYR A 89 -3.83 -12.05 -17.86
N PRO A 90 -4.95 -12.79 -17.97
CA PRO A 90 -5.33 -13.45 -19.23
C PRO A 90 -5.38 -12.53 -20.45
N GLY A 91 -5.75 -11.25 -20.25
CA GLY A 91 -5.76 -10.19 -21.26
C GLY A 91 -4.39 -9.61 -21.61
N GLY A 92 -3.31 -10.04 -20.96
CA GLY A 92 -1.93 -9.64 -21.24
C GLY A 92 -1.44 -8.40 -20.49
N SER A 93 -2.29 -7.73 -19.69
CA SER A 93 -1.81 -6.68 -18.79
C SER A 93 -0.94 -7.26 -17.67
N VAL A 94 0.06 -6.49 -17.21
CA VAL A 94 0.98 -6.93 -16.15
C VAL A 94 0.20 -7.09 -14.86
N LEU A 95 0.28 -8.26 -14.23
CA LEU A 95 -0.24 -8.53 -12.89
C LEU A 95 0.86 -8.27 -11.84
N HIS A 96 2.06 -8.77 -12.11
CA HIS A 96 3.18 -8.72 -11.18
C HIS A 96 4.48 -8.48 -11.92
N ARG A 97 5.38 -7.73 -11.29
CA ARG A 97 6.76 -7.55 -11.72
C ARG A 97 7.67 -7.57 -10.51
N GLY A 98 8.43 -8.65 -10.35
CA GLY A 98 9.27 -8.88 -9.17
C GLY A 98 10.70 -9.22 -9.54
N TYR A 99 11.65 -8.79 -8.71
CA TYR A 99 13.03 -9.25 -8.77
C TYR A 99 13.26 -10.35 -7.75
N TYR A 100 13.65 -11.53 -8.23
CA TYR A 100 13.85 -12.73 -7.41
C TYR A 100 15.33 -13.04 -7.20
N THR A 101 15.67 -13.49 -5.98
CA THR A 101 16.97 -14.08 -5.66
C THR A 101 16.75 -15.33 -4.84
N GLY A 102 17.19 -16.49 -5.37
CA GLY A 102 17.02 -17.77 -4.68
C GLY A 102 15.55 -18.14 -4.50
N GLY A 103 14.68 -17.76 -5.44
CA GLY A 103 13.24 -18.03 -5.38
C GLY A 103 12.44 -17.05 -4.52
N HIS A 104 13.08 -16.14 -3.78
CA HIS A 104 12.39 -15.16 -2.94
C HIS A 104 12.35 -13.77 -3.57
N LEU A 105 11.26 -13.04 -3.34
CA LEU A 105 11.08 -11.66 -3.78
C LEU A 105 11.99 -10.70 -2.98
N LYS A 106 12.64 -9.79 -3.68
CA LYS A 106 13.43 -8.70 -3.09
C LYS A 106 12.77 -7.33 -3.28
N VAL A 107 12.24 -7.07 -4.46
CA VAL A 107 11.46 -5.88 -4.79
C VAL A 107 10.36 -6.30 -5.75
N TYR A 108 9.18 -5.69 -5.66
CA TYR A 108 8.12 -5.97 -6.61
C TYR A 108 7.08 -4.87 -6.70
N LYS A 109 6.32 -4.91 -7.80
CA LYS A 109 5.05 -4.22 -7.95
C LYS A 109 3.98 -5.18 -8.42
N ASN A 110 2.78 -5.04 -7.86
CA ASN A 110 1.57 -5.64 -8.39
C ASN A 110 0.71 -4.54 -9.01
N HIS A 111 -0.08 -4.90 -10.02
CA HIS A 111 -0.93 -3.95 -10.72
C HIS A 111 -2.33 -4.53 -10.82
N TYR A 112 -3.33 -3.65 -10.77
CA TYR A 112 -4.69 -3.96 -11.14
C TYR A 112 -4.81 -4.28 -12.64
N PRO A 113 -5.93 -4.88 -13.09
CA PRO A 113 -6.11 -5.26 -14.50
C PRO A 113 -5.97 -4.12 -15.50
N ASP A 114 -6.27 -2.88 -15.09
CA ASP A 114 -6.14 -1.66 -15.89
C ASP A 114 -4.70 -1.10 -15.93
N GLY A 115 -3.77 -1.74 -15.22
CA GLY A 115 -2.36 -1.36 -15.13
C GLY A 115 -2.03 -0.36 -14.03
N THR A 116 -3.01 0.13 -13.26
CA THR A 116 -2.74 0.95 -12.07
C THR A 116 -2.00 0.12 -11.01
N ILE A 117 -1.10 0.74 -10.27
CA ILE A 117 -0.33 0.03 -9.24
C ILE A 117 -1.28 -0.31 -8.10
N GLU A 118 -1.31 -1.58 -7.69
CA GLU A 118 -2.02 -2.04 -6.50
C GLU A 118 -1.08 -2.06 -5.30
N ARG A 119 0.17 -2.49 -5.49
CA ARG A 119 1.14 -2.64 -4.42
C ARG A 119 2.56 -2.44 -4.89
N SER A 120 3.38 -1.86 -4.04
CA SER A 120 4.80 -1.63 -4.28
C SER A 120 5.60 -1.95 -3.03
N TYR A 121 6.46 -2.97 -3.12
CA TYR A 121 7.38 -3.37 -2.07
C TYR A 121 8.82 -3.09 -2.46
N ARG A 122 9.59 -2.52 -1.54
CA ARG A 122 11.03 -2.32 -1.70
C ARG A 122 11.81 -2.59 -0.41
N THR A 123 12.93 -3.26 -0.53
CA THR A 123 13.96 -3.29 0.52
C THR A 123 14.75 -1.99 0.49
N MET A 124 14.95 -1.37 1.65
CA MET A 124 15.72 -0.13 1.78
C MET A 124 17.18 -0.40 2.15
N ASP A 125 17.40 -1.29 3.10
CA ASP A 125 18.72 -1.79 3.51
C ASP A 125 18.60 -3.26 3.96
N ASN A 126 19.51 -3.78 4.79
CA ASN A 126 19.45 -5.18 5.24
C ASN A 126 18.32 -5.47 6.24
N TYR A 127 17.83 -4.45 6.95
CA TYR A 127 16.88 -4.57 8.05
C TYR A 127 15.54 -3.92 7.72
N ARG A 128 15.55 -2.84 6.94
CA ARG A 128 14.36 -2.06 6.62
C ARG A 128 13.79 -2.35 5.25
N SER A 129 12.47 -2.31 5.18
CA SER A 129 11.71 -2.39 3.93
C SER A 129 10.45 -1.54 4.04
N SER A 130 9.82 -1.23 2.91
CA SER A 130 8.57 -0.48 2.88
C SER A 130 7.59 -1.09 1.91
N MET A 131 6.31 -1.02 2.28
CA MET A 131 5.17 -1.39 1.44
C MET A 131 4.27 -0.17 1.25
N GLU A 132 3.83 0.04 0.02
CA GLU A 132 2.72 0.94 -0.30
C GLU A 132 1.65 0.13 -1.02
N ILE A 133 0.39 0.26 -0.59
CA ILE A 133 -0.79 -0.36 -1.17
C ILE A 133 -1.72 0.76 -1.62
N PHE A 134 -2.37 0.60 -2.75
CA PHE A 134 -3.23 1.60 -3.39
C PHE A 134 -4.61 1.02 -3.65
N TYR A 135 -5.62 1.89 -3.67
CA TYR A 135 -6.94 1.59 -4.21
C TYR A 135 -6.89 1.51 -5.74
N ALA A 136 -7.95 0.95 -6.35
CA ALA A 136 -8.04 0.80 -7.81
C ALA A 136 -8.04 2.12 -8.58
N ASP A 137 -8.38 3.24 -7.95
CA ASP A 137 -8.28 4.58 -8.53
C ASP A 137 -6.86 5.17 -8.43
N GLY A 138 -5.91 4.44 -7.83
CA GLY A 138 -4.54 4.87 -7.57
C GLY A 138 -4.36 5.69 -6.29
N THR A 139 -5.41 5.91 -5.51
CA THR A 139 -5.30 6.59 -4.20
C THR A 139 -4.52 5.71 -3.23
N LEU A 140 -3.61 6.28 -2.45
CA LEU A 140 -2.86 5.53 -1.43
C LEU A 140 -3.85 4.93 -0.41
N LYS A 141 -3.77 3.63 -0.16
CA LYS A 141 -4.57 2.88 0.81
C LYS A 141 -3.80 2.65 2.11
N SER A 142 -2.54 2.22 1.99
CA SER A 142 -1.69 1.93 3.14
C SER A 142 -0.22 2.20 2.83
N ARG A 143 0.52 2.65 3.84
CA ARG A 143 1.98 2.75 3.80
C ARG A 143 2.54 2.16 5.10
N VAL A 144 3.42 1.18 4.95
CA VAL A 144 4.07 0.52 6.09
C VAL A 144 5.59 0.56 5.92
N LEU A 145 6.27 0.98 6.97
CA LEU A 145 7.73 0.87 7.11
C LEU A 145 8.02 -0.25 8.10
N TYR A 146 8.77 -1.26 7.65
CA TYR A 146 9.14 -2.42 8.44
C TYR A 146 10.59 -2.35 8.91
N SER A 147 10.86 -2.94 10.07
CA SER A 147 12.19 -3.34 10.53
C SER A 147 12.16 -4.82 10.86
N GLU A 148 13.05 -5.59 10.23
CA GLU A 148 13.14 -7.04 10.41
C GLU A 148 11.80 -7.77 10.19
N GLY A 149 10.99 -7.26 9.26
CA GLY A 149 9.67 -7.82 8.93
C GLY A 149 8.52 -7.36 9.82
N VAL A 150 8.80 -6.62 10.89
CA VAL A 150 7.80 -6.10 11.82
C VAL A 150 7.47 -4.64 11.49
N PRO A 151 6.20 -4.23 11.44
CA PRO A 151 5.82 -2.83 11.23
C PRO A 151 6.41 -1.91 12.31
N MET A 152 7.21 -0.93 11.90
CA MET A 152 7.70 0.16 12.77
C MET A 152 6.81 1.39 12.66
N LYS A 153 6.32 1.68 11.45
CA LYS A 153 5.34 2.74 11.17
C LYS A 153 4.30 2.23 10.21
N TRP A 154 3.04 2.56 10.47
CA TRP A 154 1.92 2.22 9.62
C TRP A 154 1.03 3.45 9.48
N GLU A 155 0.63 3.75 8.25
CA GLU A 155 -0.40 4.73 7.90
C GLU A 155 -1.45 4.06 7.01
N ASP A 156 -2.73 4.13 7.38
CA ASP A 156 -3.84 3.78 6.50
C ASP A 156 -4.67 5.00 6.13
N PHE A 157 -5.28 4.94 4.95
CA PHE A 157 -6.00 6.05 4.35
C PHE A 157 -7.35 5.58 3.85
N TYR A 158 -8.36 6.42 4.06
CA TYR A 158 -9.66 6.27 3.43
C TYR A 158 -9.56 6.39 1.89
N PRO A 159 -10.56 5.89 1.13
CA PRO A 159 -10.63 6.12 -0.32
C PRO A 159 -10.62 7.60 -0.72
N SER A 160 -10.97 8.51 0.19
CA SER A 160 -10.86 9.96 -0.04
C SER A 160 -9.42 10.50 -0.02
N GLY A 161 -8.42 9.66 0.31
CA GLY A 161 -7.03 10.03 0.53
C GLY A 161 -6.75 10.66 1.90
N LYS A 162 -7.77 10.81 2.75
CA LYS A 162 -7.59 11.28 4.13
C LYS A 162 -7.03 10.16 5.00
N LEU A 163 -6.15 10.51 5.92
CA LEU A 163 -5.61 9.59 6.92
C LEU A 163 -6.76 8.99 7.74
N GLU A 164 -6.73 7.67 7.89
CA GLU A 164 -7.68 6.88 8.69
C GLU A 164 -7.01 6.44 9.99
N TYR A 165 -5.77 5.99 9.89
CA TYR A 165 -5.05 5.39 11.02
C TYR A 165 -3.56 5.64 10.92
N THR A 166 -2.90 5.77 12.07
CA THR A 166 -1.45 5.69 12.15
C THR A 166 -0.98 5.07 13.46
N GLU A 167 0.09 4.30 13.37
CA GLU A 167 0.86 3.83 14.51
C GLU A 167 2.36 3.99 14.25
N GLU A 168 3.09 4.27 15.32
CA GLU A 168 4.54 4.35 15.32
C GLU A 168 5.05 3.67 16.59
N PHE A 169 5.94 2.71 16.43
CA PHE A 169 6.63 2.02 17.51
C PHE A 169 7.95 2.71 17.85
N ASN A 170 8.46 2.45 19.04
CA ASN A 170 9.83 2.79 19.38
C ASN A 170 10.81 1.94 18.55
N LYS A 171 12.11 2.27 18.61
CA LYS A 171 13.12 1.62 17.74
C LYS A 171 13.28 0.12 18.00
N THR A 172 13.02 -0.34 19.23
CA THR A 172 13.11 -1.76 19.60
C THR A 172 11.81 -2.52 19.37
N LEU A 173 10.75 -1.83 18.94
CA LEU A 173 9.42 -2.39 18.64
C LEU A 173 8.69 -2.96 19.86
N ASP A 174 9.06 -2.51 21.06
CA ASP A 174 8.50 -3.00 22.33
C ASP A 174 7.23 -2.25 22.75
N TYR A 175 7.09 -0.99 22.33
CA TYR A 175 5.96 -0.15 22.71
C TYR A 175 5.69 0.96 21.69
N TYR A 176 4.46 1.47 21.69
CA TYR A 176 4.05 2.57 20.80
C TYR A 176 4.65 3.91 21.25
N LEU A 177 5.13 4.71 20.31
CA LEU A 177 5.34 6.15 20.51
C LEU A 177 4.03 6.92 20.32
N ALA A 178 3.24 6.52 19.32
CA ALA A 178 1.94 7.10 19.03
C ALA A 178 1.04 6.09 18.30
N LYS A 179 -0.26 6.18 18.57
CA LYS A 179 -1.33 5.54 17.81
C LYS A 179 -2.49 6.52 17.68
N LYS A 180 -3.04 6.70 16.48
CA LYS A 180 -4.14 7.63 16.21
C LYS A 180 -5.10 7.04 15.18
N SER A 181 -6.40 7.25 15.39
CA SER A 181 -7.45 7.05 14.38
C SER A 181 -8.08 8.39 14.02
N PHE A 182 -8.65 8.47 12.83
CA PHE A 182 -9.30 9.67 12.32
C PHE A 182 -10.64 9.30 11.72
N HIS A 183 -11.62 10.18 11.86
CA HIS A 183 -12.91 10.09 11.20
C HIS A 183 -12.76 10.28 9.69
N THR A 184 -13.73 9.81 8.90
CA THR A 184 -13.75 9.98 7.42
C THR A 184 -13.71 11.45 6.98
N ASN A 185 -14.11 12.38 7.85
CA ASN A 185 -14.00 13.81 7.60
C ASN A 185 -12.58 14.37 7.81
N GLY A 186 -11.65 13.58 8.34
CA GLY A 186 -10.24 13.89 8.60
C GLY A 186 -9.97 14.43 10.01
N LYS A 187 -10.98 14.56 10.87
CA LYS A 187 -10.80 14.96 12.27
C LYS A 187 -10.31 13.78 13.08
N LEU A 188 -9.49 14.06 14.09
CA LEU A 188 -8.99 13.05 15.02
C LEU A 188 -10.17 12.38 15.73
N ASP A 189 -10.13 11.05 15.83
CA ASP A 189 -11.11 10.23 16.53
C ASP A 189 -10.53 9.77 17.87
N GLU A 190 -9.46 8.99 17.84
CA GLU A 190 -8.75 8.56 19.05
C GLU A 190 -7.26 8.83 18.94
N SER A 191 -6.62 9.04 20.09
CA SER A 191 -5.16 9.12 20.16
C SER A 191 -4.64 8.49 21.44
N LEU A 192 -3.53 7.78 21.31
CA LEU A 192 -2.72 7.25 22.39
C LEU A 192 -1.28 7.71 22.17
N LEU A 193 -0.79 8.62 23.01
CA LEU A 193 0.51 9.27 22.82
C LEU A 193 1.39 9.03 24.03
N LEU A 194 2.62 8.56 23.82
CA LEU A 194 3.59 8.39 24.89
C LEU A 194 3.95 9.75 25.48
N VAL A 195 3.77 9.92 26.79
CA VAL A 195 4.10 11.16 27.51
C VAL A 195 5.28 11.01 28.45
N LYS A 196 5.58 9.78 28.90
CA LYS A 196 6.78 9.48 29.70
C LYS A 196 7.25 8.05 29.46
N GLU A 197 8.32 7.93 28.69
CA GLU A 197 8.96 6.67 28.30
C GLU A 197 9.35 5.81 29.50
N SER A 198 10.03 6.37 30.49
CA SER A 198 10.50 5.62 31.68
C SER A 198 9.41 5.02 32.56
N LYS A 199 8.14 5.31 32.27
CA LYS A 199 6.98 4.72 32.96
C LYS A 199 6.01 4.03 32.00
N HIS A 200 6.35 3.94 30.71
CA HIS A 200 5.42 3.62 29.63
C HIS A 200 4.05 4.28 29.85
N LEU A 201 4.08 5.58 30.14
CA LEU A 201 2.90 6.37 30.47
C LEU A 201 2.43 7.11 29.23
N TYR A 202 1.13 7.03 28.97
CA TYR A 202 0.49 7.58 27.78
C TYR A 202 -0.65 8.52 28.15
N GLU A 203 -0.91 9.47 27.27
CA GLU A 203 -2.16 10.23 27.24
C GLU A 203 -3.09 9.61 26.21
N SER A 204 -4.31 9.29 26.64
CA SER A 204 -5.39 8.79 25.79
C SER A 204 -6.46 9.85 25.65
N LYS A 205 -6.93 10.08 24.42
CA LYS A 205 -8.02 11.00 24.08
C LYS A 205 -8.96 10.35 23.07
N LYS A 206 -10.24 10.70 23.18
CA LYS A 206 -11.31 10.36 22.24
C LYS A 206 -12.10 11.62 21.88
N PHE A 207 -12.50 11.73 20.62
CA PHE A 207 -13.17 12.88 20.03
C PHE A 207 -14.33 12.42 19.16
N SER A 208 -15.42 13.19 19.18
CA SER A 208 -16.55 13.01 18.27
C SER A 208 -16.20 13.34 16.82
N ASP A 209 -17.05 12.95 15.87
CA ASP A 209 -16.95 13.35 14.45
C ASP A 209 -16.91 14.87 14.25
N SER A 210 -17.47 15.64 15.20
CA SER A 210 -17.41 17.10 15.15
C SER A 210 -16.03 17.67 15.55
N GLY A 211 -15.15 16.84 16.12
CA GLY A 211 -13.85 17.20 16.67
C GLY A 211 -13.90 17.62 18.14
N MET A 212 -15.07 17.57 18.78
CA MET A 212 -15.20 17.85 20.21
C MET A 212 -14.63 16.69 21.03
N LEU A 213 -13.79 17.03 22.02
CA LEU A 213 -13.21 16.07 22.96
C LEU A 213 -14.33 15.41 23.78
N GLU A 214 -14.38 14.08 23.80
CA GLU A 214 -15.37 13.30 24.56
C GLU A 214 -14.76 12.75 25.85
N LYS A 215 -13.50 12.30 25.77
CA LYS A 215 -12.83 11.67 26.91
C LYS A 215 -11.33 11.90 26.84
N LYS A 216 -10.70 12.15 27.99
CA LYS A 216 -9.24 12.13 28.12
C LYS A 216 -8.78 11.56 29.45
N GLY A 217 -7.62 10.94 29.47
CA GLY A 217 -6.98 10.48 30.69
C GLY A 217 -5.60 9.90 30.41
N LYS A 218 -5.05 9.18 31.39
CA LYS A 218 -3.76 8.53 31.26
C LYS A 218 -3.91 7.02 31.35
N VAL A 219 -3.05 6.32 30.62
CA VAL A 219 -2.88 4.87 30.72
C VAL A 219 -1.41 4.54 30.90
N VAL A 220 -1.12 3.41 31.53
CA VAL A 220 0.22 2.81 31.61
C VAL A 220 0.19 1.50 30.85
N PHE A 221 1.20 1.25 30.03
CA PHE A 221 1.36 -0.04 29.36
C PHE A 221 1.75 -1.11 30.39
N ASN A 222 1.06 -2.25 30.32
CA ASN A 222 1.30 -3.42 31.13
C ASN A 222 1.88 -4.53 30.24
N GLU A 223 3.16 -4.85 30.43
CA GLU A 223 3.87 -5.85 29.62
C GLU A 223 3.31 -7.26 29.80
N SER A 224 2.83 -7.62 31.00
CA SER A 224 2.29 -8.96 31.26
C SER A 224 0.95 -9.23 30.58
N GLU A 225 0.16 -8.19 30.34
CA GLU A 225 -1.12 -8.28 29.62
C GLU A 225 -0.99 -7.89 28.15
N PHE A 226 0.15 -7.30 27.77
CA PHE A 226 0.35 -6.63 26.49
C PHE A 226 -0.78 -5.63 26.17
N ASP A 227 -1.23 -4.90 27.20
CA ASP A 227 -2.37 -3.99 27.12
C ASP A 227 -2.17 -2.75 28.02
N TYR A 228 -3.12 -1.81 27.99
CA TYR A 228 -3.07 -0.51 28.65
C TYR A 228 -4.05 -0.42 29.81
N ARG A 229 -3.54 -0.08 31.00
CA ARG A 229 -4.37 0.14 32.19
C ARG A 229 -4.62 1.62 32.41
N LYS A 230 -5.90 2.00 32.57
CA LYS A 230 -6.30 3.35 32.97
C LYS A 230 -5.74 3.70 34.34
N ILE A 231 -5.21 4.91 34.48
CA ILE A 231 -4.74 5.43 35.77
C ILE A 231 -5.16 6.89 35.98
N GLY A 232 -5.29 7.25 37.25
CA GLY A 232 -5.56 8.61 37.68
C GLY A 232 -6.88 9.15 37.15
N LYS A 233 -6.95 10.48 37.01
CA LYS A 233 -8.15 11.18 36.60
C LYS A 233 -8.42 11.04 35.10
N TRP A 234 -9.65 10.67 34.78
CA TRP A 234 -10.27 10.67 33.47
C TRP A 234 -11.38 11.71 33.45
N SER A 235 -11.39 12.54 32.41
CA SER A 235 -12.37 13.62 32.21
C SER A 235 -13.26 13.24 31.04
N ILE A 236 -14.59 13.32 31.25
CA ILE A 236 -15.61 13.00 30.25
C ILE A 236 -16.44 14.26 29.99
N TYR A 237 -16.68 14.52 28.72
CA TYR A 237 -17.33 15.71 28.22
C TYR A 237 -18.61 15.35 27.47
N ASP A 238 -19.58 16.26 27.47
CA ASP A 238 -20.78 16.15 26.65
C ASP A 238 -20.53 16.62 25.20
N THR A 239 -21.58 16.55 24.38
CA THR A 239 -21.54 16.96 22.96
C THR A 239 -21.31 18.46 22.77
N ALA A 240 -21.49 19.29 23.80
CA ALA A 240 -21.16 20.71 23.79
C ALA A 240 -19.74 20.99 24.29
N GLY A 241 -18.95 19.95 24.63
CA GLY A 241 -17.60 20.06 25.16
C GLY A 241 -17.54 20.45 26.63
N ARG A 242 -18.66 20.39 27.36
CA ARG A 242 -18.71 20.70 28.79
C ARG A 242 -18.30 19.46 29.57
N LEU A 243 -17.47 19.64 30.59
CA LEU A 243 -17.06 18.56 31.48
C LEU A 243 -18.28 18.12 32.33
N VAL A 244 -18.69 16.87 32.20
CA VAL A 244 -19.89 16.33 32.88
C VAL A 244 -19.58 15.22 33.88
N LYS A 245 -18.43 14.57 33.74
CA LYS A 245 -18.03 13.49 34.64
C LYS A 245 -16.52 13.39 34.79
N GLU A 246 -16.08 13.09 36.00
CA GLU A 246 -14.71 12.71 36.33
C GLU A 246 -14.69 11.28 36.87
N GLU A 247 -13.82 10.45 36.33
CA GLU A 247 -13.57 9.08 36.80
C GLU A 247 -12.12 9.01 37.30
N PHE A 248 -11.85 8.26 38.35
CA PHE A 248 -10.50 8.07 38.86
C PHE A 248 -10.20 6.58 38.90
N TYR A 249 -9.07 6.19 38.31
CA TYR A 249 -8.66 4.80 38.18
C TYR A 249 -7.37 4.52 38.95
N VAL A 250 -7.30 3.31 39.52
CA VAL A 250 -6.10 2.73 40.12
C VAL A 250 -5.88 1.38 39.45
N ASP A 251 -4.75 1.22 38.77
CA ASP A 251 -4.36 0.00 38.06
C ASP A 251 -5.44 -0.60 37.16
N GLY A 252 -6.12 0.25 36.39
CA GLY A 252 -7.18 -0.15 35.46
C GLY A 252 -8.57 -0.27 36.08
N VAL A 253 -8.68 -0.23 37.42
CA VAL A 253 -9.94 -0.36 38.15
C VAL A 253 -10.50 1.02 38.50
N LEU A 254 -11.79 1.23 38.28
CA LEU A 254 -12.48 2.46 38.68
C LEU A 254 -12.56 2.53 40.21
N ASP A 255 -11.93 3.53 40.80
CA ASP A 255 -11.89 3.76 42.25
C ASP A 255 -13.03 4.68 42.70
N LYS A 256 -13.23 5.79 41.98
CA LYS A 256 -14.28 6.77 42.27
C LYS A 256 -14.73 7.50 41.02
N GLU A 257 -15.95 8.02 41.07
CA GLU A 257 -16.48 8.90 40.03
C GLU A 257 -17.26 10.08 40.63
N LYS A 258 -17.34 11.16 39.85
CA LYS A 258 -18.05 12.39 40.20
C LYS A 258 -18.74 12.96 38.97
N SER A 259 -20.06 13.07 39.02
CA SER A 259 -20.84 13.86 38.05
C SER A 259 -20.77 15.35 38.39
N LEU A 260 -20.85 16.21 37.36
CA LEU A 260 -20.71 17.67 37.47
C LEU A 260 -21.95 18.41 36.94
#